data_AF-Q95RQ9-F1
#
_entry.id   AF-Q95RQ9-F1
#
_cell.length_a   1.000
_cell.length_b   1.000
_cell.length_c   1.000
_cell.angle_alpha   90.00
_cell.angle_beta   90.00
_cell.angle_gamma   90.00
#
_symmetry.space_group_name_H-M   'P 1'
#
loop_
_entity.id
_entity.type
_entity.pdbx_description
1 polymer ?
#
loop_
_entity_poly.entity_id
_entity_poly.type
_entity_poly.pdbx_seq_one_letter_code
_entity_poly.pdbx_strand_id
1 'polypeptide(L)' 'MAVVLKGNNGPIYGPEMLENFCLVAVIGARERCLRDDFKPLQLQNPWKKGRLYVRKKHELLAAIEHSNRKSHLI' A
#
# COMPACT_ATOMS: atom_id res chain seq x y z
N MET A 1 -16.04 -1.75 13.09
CA MET A 1 -14.58 -1.92 13.16
C MET A 1 -14.23 -3.40 13.16
N ALA A 2 -13.71 -3.96 12.07
CA ALA A 2 -13.55 -5.41 11.91
C ALA A 2 -12.60 -6.07 12.92
N VAL A 3 -11.57 -5.37 13.39
CA VAL A 3 -10.60 -5.86 14.39
C VAL A 3 -11.25 -6.00 15.77
N VAL A 4 -11.97 -4.96 16.21
CA VAL A 4 -12.72 -4.94 17.48
C VAL A 4 -13.83 -5.99 17.49
N LEU A 5 -14.56 -6.12 16.39
CA LEU A 5 -15.66 -7.09 16.27
C LEU A 5 -15.18 -8.55 16.23
N LYS A 6 -13.91 -8.80 15.89
CA LYS A 6 -13.30 -10.14 15.86
C LYS A 6 -12.52 -10.48 17.13
N GLY A 7 -12.51 -9.61 18.14
CA GLY A 7 -11.74 -9.81 19.38
C GLY A 7 -10.22 -9.87 19.17
N ASN A 8 -9.74 -9.39 18.02
CA ASN A 8 -8.32 -9.40 17.69
C ASN A 8 -7.66 -8.14 18.24
N ASN A 9 -6.43 -8.28 18.76
CA ASN A 9 -5.60 -7.14 19.11
C ASN A 9 -4.95 -6.57 17.84
N GLY A 10 -5.07 -5.26 17.64
CA GLY A 10 -4.46 -4.58 16.50
C GLY A 10 -4.57 -3.05 16.61
N PRO A 11 -3.71 -2.31 15.90
CA PRO A 11 -3.78 -0.85 15.91
C PRO A 11 -5.10 -0.37 15.32
N ILE A 12 -5.75 0.54 16.04
CA ILE A 12 -6.93 1.26 15.59
C ILE A 12 -6.46 2.63 15.13
N TYR A 13 -6.75 2.96 13.87
CA TYR A 13 -6.42 4.25 13.29
C TYR A 13 -7.66 5.13 13.27
N GLY A 14 -7.54 6.36 13.78
CA GLY A 14 -8.58 7.37 13.63
C GLY A 14 -8.62 7.94 12.20
N PRO A 15 -9.67 8.70 11.85
CA PRO A 15 -9.84 9.32 10.53
C PRO A 15 -8.62 10.16 10.10
N GLU A 16 -7.99 10.84 11.04
CA GLU A 16 -6.81 11.69 10.86
C GLU A 16 -5.57 10.92 10.37
N MET A 17 -5.53 9.61 10.64
CA MET A 17 -4.43 8.75 10.22
C MET A 17 -4.67 8.11 8.86
N LEU A 18 -5.88 8.20 8.29
CA LEU A 18 -6.22 7.53 7.03
C LEU A 18 -5.42 8.09 5.84
N GLU A 19 -5.13 9.39 5.84
CA GLU A 19 -4.34 10.04 4.78
C GLU A 19 -2.90 9.53 4.71
N ASN A 20 -2.40 8.91 5.79
CA ASN A 20 -1.07 8.32 5.86
C ASN A 20 -1.00 6.94 5.19
N PHE A 21 -2.10 6.40 4.69
CA PHE A 21 -2.13 5.14 3.97
C PHE A 21 -2.28 5.34 2.46
N CYS A 22 -1.77 4.39 1.70
CA CYS A 22 -1.91 4.34 0.26
C CYS A 22 -2.21 2.90 -0.19
N LEU A 23 -2.86 2.78 -1.35
CA LEU A 23 -3.11 1.51 -1.99
C LEU A 23 -1.95 1.20 -2.95
N VAL A 24 -1.43 -0.02 -2.87
CA VAL A 24 -0.26 -0.43 -3.65
C VAL A 24 -0.57 -1.70 -4.43
N ALA A 25 -0.35 -1.67 -5.74
CA ALA A 25 -0.47 -2.81 -6.62
C ALA A 25 0.90 -3.47 -6.85
N VAL A 26 0.99 -4.77 -6.61
CA VAL A 26 2.19 -5.58 -6.85
C VAL A 26 1.90 -6.62 -7.92
N ILE A 27 2.69 -6.64 -8.99
CA ILE A 27 2.61 -7.62 -10.09
C ILE A 27 4.02 -8.13 -10.39
N GLY A 28 4.26 -9.42 -10.12
CA GLY A 28 5.62 -9.99 -10.17
C GLY A 28 6.54 -9.26 -9.18
N ALA A 29 7.67 -8.74 -9.67
CA ALA A 29 8.62 -7.94 -8.88
C ALA A 29 8.34 -6.42 -8.94
N ARG A 30 7.28 -5.98 -9.63
CA ARG A 30 6.94 -4.56 -9.77
C ARG A 30 5.93 -4.15 -8.71
N GLU A 31 6.21 -3.04 -8.04
CA GLU A 31 5.32 -2.41 -7.06
C GLU A 31 4.97 -0.98 -7.52
N ARG A 32 3.69 -0.60 -7.43
CA ARG A 32 3.21 0.74 -7.80
C ARG A 32 2.19 1.26 -6.80
N CYS A 33 2.47 2.44 -6.25
CA CYS A 33 1.51 3.20 -5.47
C CYS A 33 0.41 3.77 -6.38
N LEU A 34 -0.83 3.55 -5.98
CA LEU A 34 -2.02 4.03 -6.67
C LEU A 34 -2.44 5.36 -6.05
N ARG A 35 -3.06 6.21 -6.87
CA ARG A 35 -3.59 7.49 -6.41
C ARG A 35 -4.80 7.27 -5.51
N ASP A 36 -5.06 8.22 -4.61
CA ASP A 36 -6.17 8.13 -3.66
C ASP A 36 -7.55 8.17 -4.35
N ASP A 37 -7.64 8.69 -5.58
CA ASP A 37 -8.85 8.68 -6.43
C ASP A 37 -8.96 7.45 -7.35
N PHE A 38 -7.99 6.52 -7.27
CA PHE A 38 -8.01 5.31 -8.08
C PHE A 38 -9.17 4.40 -7.68
N LYS A 39 -9.89 3.86 -8.66
CA LYS A 39 -11.05 2.99 -8.45
C LYS A 39 -10.60 1.52 -8.57
N PRO A 40 -10.43 0.77 -7.47
CA PRO A 40 -9.85 -0.58 -7.53
C PRO A 40 -10.66 -1.56 -8.38
N LEU A 41 -11.97 -1.34 -8.47
CA LEU A 41 -12.91 -2.14 -9.26
C LEU A 41 -12.80 -1.91 -10.78
N GLN A 42 -12.12 -0.86 -11.22
CA GLN A 42 -11.88 -0.60 -12.66
C GLN A 42 -10.71 -1.42 -13.22
N LEU A 43 -9.95 -2.13 -12.39
CA LEU A 43 -8.93 -3.04 -12.87
C LEU A 43 -9.58 -4.20 -13.61
N GLN A 44 -9.29 -4.29 -14.91
CA GLN A 44 -9.77 -5.39 -15.74
C GLN A 44 -9.10 -6.71 -15.32
N ASN A 45 -9.90 -7.79 -15.36
CA ASN A 45 -9.56 -9.14 -14.89
C ASN A 45 -9.18 -9.19 -13.40
N PRO A 46 -9.93 -9.90 -12.54
CA PRO A 46 -9.74 -9.86 -11.10
C PRO A 46 -8.38 -10.44 -10.75
N TRP A 47 -7.39 -9.57 -10.58
CA TRP A 47 -6.18 -9.80 -9.79
C TRP A 47 -5.44 -11.13 -10.03
N LYS A 48 -5.57 -11.74 -11.21
CA LYS A 48 -5.12 -13.14 -11.44
C LYS A 48 -3.61 -13.33 -11.24
N LYS A 49 -2.84 -12.24 -11.37
CA LYS A 49 -1.37 -12.24 -11.27
C LYS A 49 -0.83 -11.16 -10.31
N GLY A 50 -1.70 -10.48 -9.58
CA GLY A 50 -1.32 -9.30 -8.79
C GLY A 50 -1.98 -9.26 -7.43
N ARG A 51 -1.39 -8.50 -6.50
CA ARG A 51 -1.89 -8.31 -5.13
C ARG A 51 -2.07 -6.82 -4.85
N LEU A 52 -3.11 -6.49 -4.07
CA LEU A 52 -3.28 -5.18 -3.45
C LEU A 52 -2.82 -5.22 -2.02
N TYR A 53 -2.11 -4.17 -1.62
CA TYR A 53 -1.72 -3.92 -0.24
C TYR A 53 -2.13 -2.51 0.17
N VAL A 54 -2.49 -2.37 1.44
CA VAL A 54 -2.56 -1.07 2.10
C VAL A 54 -1.23 -0.86 2.82
N ARG A 55 -0.54 0.25 2.54
CA ARG A 55 0.76 0.58 3.15
C ARG A 55 0.77 2.00 3.70
N LYS A 56 1.58 2.24 4.73
CA LYS A 56 1.85 3.61 5.20
C LYS A 56 2.73 4.33 4.17
N LYS A 57 2.37 5.56 3.80
CA LYS A 57 3.09 6.41 2.85
C LYS A 57 4.54 6.66 3.27
N HIS A 58 4.79 6.88 4.57
CA HIS A 58 6.14 7.11 5.11
C HIS A 58 7.08 5.90 4.95
N GLU A 59 6.58 4.68 5.13
CA GLU A 59 7.38 3.46 4.97
C GLU A 59 7.69 3.18 3.49
N LEU A 60 6.76 3.53 2.59
CA LEU A 60 6.97 3.44 1.14
C LEU A 60 8.04 4.42 0.66
N LEU A 61 7.98 5.69 1.07
CA LEU A 61 8.99 6.69 0.71
C LEU A 61 10.38 6.28 1.18
N ALA A 62 10.51 5.80 2.42
CA ALA A 62 11.77 5.30 2.95
C ALA A 62 12.34 4.13 2.13
N ALA A 63 11.49 3.19 1.68
CA ALA A 63 11.90 2.08 0.84
C ALA A 63 12.31 2.53 -0.59
N ILE A 64 11.60 3.50 -1.17
CA ILE A 64 11.94 4.10 -2.47
C ILE A 64 13.26 4.86 -2.38
N GLU A 65 13.43 5.72 -1.38
CA GLU A 65 14.67 6.48 -1.14
C GLU A 65 15.88 5.55 -0.95
N HIS A 66 15.71 4.49 -0.15
CA HIS A 66 16.76 3.51 0.08
C HIS A 66 17.10 2.70 -1.19
N SER A 67 16.12 2.42 -2.05
CA SER A 67 16.37 1.77 -3.35
C SER A 67 17.06 2.72 -4.34
N ASN A 68 16.71 4.01 -4.33
CA ASN A 68 17.28 5.00 -5.22
C ASN A 68 18.74 5.31 -4.85
N ARG A 69 19.05 5.36 -3.55
CA ARG A 69 20.42 5.57 -3.06
C ARG A 69 21.39 4.46 -3.47
N LYS A 70 20.93 3.21 -3.55
CA LYS A 70 21.74 2.08 -4.07
C LYS A 70 21.98 2.14 -5.58
N SER A 71 21.11 2.82 -6.34
CA SER A 71 21.23 2.92 -7.81
C SER A 71 22.21 4.02 -8.24
N HIS A 72 22.55 4.96 -7.36
CA HIS A 72 23.53 6.04 -7.60
C HIS A 72 24.97 5.68 -7.17
N LEU A 73 25.21 4.44 -6.73
CA LEU A 73 26.51 3.95 -6.27
C LEU A 73 27.11 2.89 -7.23
N ILE A 74 26.68 2.87 -8.50
CA ILE A 74 27.22 2.02 -9.57
C ILE A 74 27.76 2.92 -10.67
#